data_AF-A0A8X7XVD1-F1
#
_entry.id   AF-A0A8X7XVD1-F1
#
_cell.length_a   1.000
_cell.length_b   1.000
_cell.length_c   1.000
_cell.angle_alpha   90.00
_cell.angle_beta   90.00
_cell.angle_gamma   90.00
#
_symmetry.space_group_name_H-M   'P 1'
#
loop_
_entity.id
_entity.type
_entity.pdbx_description
1 polymer ?
#
loop_
_entity_poly.entity_id
_entity_poly.type
_entity_poly.pdbx_seq_one_letter_code
_entity_poly.pdbx_strand_id
1 'polypeptide(L)'
;MHLMEQIARHVQGNPLALIDLGSSLYEKMAVKIGLARLGCKNRAFYRIVGADSHTPRDGKHLQGVGFYDPLAGSLFFSYYFHMLSSHEDFFF
;
A
#
# COMPACT_ATOMS: atom_id res chain seq x y z
N MET A 1 -9.48 -10.21 18.38
CA MET A 1 -10.84 -10.77 18.43
C MET A 1 -11.53 -10.47 19.75
N HIS A 2 -10.99 -10.86 20.91
CA HIS A 2 -11.64 -10.66 22.23
C HIS A 2 -11.85 -9.19 22.64
N LEU A 3 -10.94 -8.27 22.26
CA LEU A 3 -11.04 -6.83 22.55
C LEU A 3 -12.15 -6.12 21.74
N MET A 4 -12.32 -6.50 20.46
CA MET A 4 -13.38 -5.96 19.60
C MET A 4 -14.77 -6.40 20.10
N GLU A 5 -14.87 -7.63 20.60
CA GLU A 5 -16.09 -8.20 21.18
C GLU A 5 -16.49 -7.56 22.52
N GLN A 6 -15.52 -7.05 23.29
CA GLN A 6 -15.80 -6.30 24.52
C GLN A 6 -16.27 -4.86 24.24
N ILE A 7 -15.72 -4.22 23.19
CA ILE A 7 -16.13 -2.87 22.77
C ILE A 7 -17.52 -2.88 22.12
N ALA A 8 -17.81 -3.86 21.26
CA ALA A 8 -19.12 -4.01 20.61
C ALA A 8 -20.26 -4.25 21.63
N ARG A 9 -19.97 -4.89 22.77
CA ARG A 9 -20.94 -5.06 23.88
C ARG A 9 -21.19 -3.79 24.70
N HIS A 10 -20.25 -2.84 24.67
CA HIS A 10 -20.37 -1.57 25.39
C HIS A 10 -21.07 -0.48 24.55
N VAL A 11 -21.04 -0.59 23.21
CA VAL A 11 -21.82 0.24 22.27
C VAL A 11 -23.26 -0.28 22.20
N GLN A 12 -24.00 -0.16 23.30
CA GLN A 12 -25.41 -0.53 23.35
C GLN A 12 -26.25 0.52 22.60
N GLY A 13 -26.66 0.20 21.36
CA GLY A 13 -27.82 0.82 20.71
C GLY A 13 -27.58 1.62 19.43
N ASN A 14 -26.33 1.88 19.03
CA ASN A 14 -26.06 2.57 17.76
C ASN A 14 -25.09 1.77 16.87
N PRO A 15 -25.59 0.95 15.93
CA PRO A 15 -24.74 0.20 15.01
C PRO A 15 -23.86 1.11 14.12
N LEU A 16 -24.23 2.38 13.91
CA LEU A 16 -23.42 3.34 13.16
C LEU A 16 -22.16 3.75 13.93
N ALA A 17 -22.19 3.76 15.27
CA ALA A 17 -21.02 4.09 16.08
C ALA A 17 -19.94 3.00 15.98
N LEU A 18 -20.32 1.74 15.75
CA LEU A 18 -19.35 0.66 15.51
C LEU A 18 -18.67 0.79 14.14
N ILE A 19 -19.45 1.23 13.13
CA ILE A 19 -18.92 1.55 11.79
C ILE A 19 -18.02 2.77 11.87
N ASP A 20 -18.39 3.82 12.58
CA ASP A 20 -17.59 5.04 12.74
C ASP A 20 -16.29 4.78 13.53
N LEU A 21 -16.36 4.00 14.60
CA LEU A 21 -15.18 3.58 15.36
C LEU A 21 -14.29 2.65 14.51
N GLY A 22 -14.89 1.72 13.77
CA GLY A 22 -14.17 0.87 12.82
C GLY A 22 -13.54 1.66 11.66
N SER A 23 -14.24 2.68 11.18
CA SER A 23 -13.78 3.61 10.15
C SER A 23 -12.57 4.41 10.61
N SER A 24 -12.69 5.02 11.79
CA SER A 24 -11.64 5.79 12.43
C SER A 24 -10.40 4.94 12.75
N LEU A 25 -10.61 3.70 13.24
CA LEU A 25 -9.52 2.79 13.55
C LEU A 25 -8.86 2.18 12.30
N TYR A 26 -9.61 1.93 11.21
CA TYR A 26 -9.00 1.50 9.95
C TYR A 26 -8.24 2.65 9.28
N GLU A 27 -8.73 3.89 9.35
CA GLU A 27 -8.02 5.06 8.82
C GLU A 27 -6.62 5.17 9.44
N LYS A 28 -6.53 4.93 10.76
CA LYS A 28 -5.28 4.98 11.53
C LYS A 28 -4.26 3.87 11.18
N MET A 29 -4.69 2.82 10.49
CA MET A 29 -3.83 1.69 10.06
C MET A 29 -3.83 1.51 8.54
N ALA A 30 -4.36 2.48 7.79
CA ALA A 30 -4.58 2.34 6.36
C ALA A 30 -3.25 2.33 5.59
N VAL A 31 -2.94 1.22 4.91
CA VAL A 31 -1.83 1.15 3.96
C VAL A 31 -2.27 1.80 2.66
N LYS A 32 -1.52 2.81 2.18
CA LYS A 32 -1.70 3.43 0.88
C LYS A 32 -0.58 3.02 -0.08
N ILE A 33 -0.90 2.99 -1.36
CA ILE A 33 0.11 2.89 -2.42
C ILE A 33 0.58 4.32 -2.72
N GLY A 34 1.88 4.56 -2.55
CA GLY A 34 2.54 5.82 -2.80
C GLY A 34 3.59 5.74 -3.91
N LEU A 35 4.00 6.91 -4.40
CA LEU A 35 5.14 7.07 -5.30
C LEU A 35 6.26 7.80 -4.55
N ALA A 36 7.33 7.10 -4.25
CA ALA A 36 8.55 7.71 -3.72
C ALA A 36 9.35 8.29 -4.90
N ARG A 37 9.69 9.57 -4.81
CA ARG A 37 10.41 10.25 -5.90
C ARG A 37 11.89 9.89 -5.85
N LEU A 38 12.39 9.50 -7.01
CA LEU A 38 13.78 9.23 -7.31
C LEU A 38 14.23 10.12 -8.48
N GLY A 39 15.54 10.24 -8.64
CA GLY A 39 16.15 10.99 -9.74
C GLY A 39 16.38 12.48 -9.45
N CYS A 40 16.84 13.18 -10.47
CA CYS A 40 17.31 14.56 -10.38
C CYS A 40 16.25 15.57 -10.84
N LYS A 41 16.55 16.87 -10.70
CA LYS A 41 15.76 17.93 -11.34
C LYS A 41 15.64 17.63 -12.84
N ASN A 42 14.42 17.71 -13.39
CA ASN A 42 14.08 17.39 -14.79
C ASN A 42 14.33 15.93 -15.24
N ARG A 43 14.63 15.02 -14.31
CA ARG A 43 14.77 13.57 -14.57
C ARG A 43 14.05 12.80 -13.47
N ALA A 44 12.71 12.87 -13.51
CA ALA A 44 11.87 12.23 -12.51
C ALA A 44 11.81 10.72 -12.77
N PHE A 45 12.01 9.94 -11.71
CA PHE A 45 11.80 8.49 -11.67
C PHE A 45 11.05 8.18 -10.38
N TYR A 46 10.17 7.18 -10.36
CA TYR A 46 9.37 6.89 -9.17
C TYR A 46 9.45 5.42 -8.80
N ARG A 47 9.53 5.17 -7.49
CA ARG A 47 9.33 3.83 -6.93
C ARG A 47 7.91 3.72 -6.39
N ILE A 48 7.21 2.68 -6.80
CA ILE A 48 5.88 2.34 -6.28
C ILE A 48 6.09 1.61 -4.97
N VAL A 49 5.47 2.11 -3.90
CA VAL A 49 5.69 1.65 -2.54
C VAL A 49 4.36 1.50 -1.81
N GLY A 50 4.21 0.44 -1.03
CA GLY A 50 3.18 0.34 0.00
C GLY A 50 3.70 1.01 1.28
N ALA A 51 2.96 1.97 1.82
CA ALA A 51 3.34 2.66 3.04
C ALA A 51 2.10 3.02 3.88
N ASP A 52 2.31 3.23 5.18
CA ASP A 52 1.24 3.71 6.06
C ASP A 52 0.75 5.10 5.59
N SER A 53 -0.55 5.35 5.65
CA SER A 53 -1.17 6.62 5.26
C SER A 53 -0.52 7.84 5.91
N HIS A 54 -0.02 7.71 7.14
CA HIS A 54 0.61 8.80 7.90
C HIS A 54 2.07 9.06 7.50
N THR A 55 2.69 8.18 6.71
CA THR A 55 4.08 8.38 6.30
C THR A 55 4.20 9.43 5.19
N PRO A 56 5.25 10.29 5.26
CA PRO A 56 5.54 11.25 4.20
C PRO A 56 5.95 10.53 2.91
N ARG A 57 5.82 11.21 1.76
CA ARG A 57 6.01 10.62 0.41
C ARG A 57 7.28 9.78 0.28
N ASP A 58 8.40 10.34 0.74
CA ASP A 58 9.73 9.74 0.63
C ASP A 58 10.19 9.12 1.97
N GLY A 59 9.25 8.84 2.88
CA GLY A 59 9.50 8.32 4.22
C GLY A 59 9.70 6.80 4.29
N LYS A 60 9.49 6.21 5.48
CA LYS A 60 9.62 4.77 5.68
C LYS A 60 8.50 4.02 4.95
N HIS A 61 8.88 3.14 4.03
CA HIS A 61 7.95 2.28 3.31
C HIS A 61 7.84 0.90 3.98
N LEU A 62 6.67 0.25 3.84
CA LEU A 62 6.47 -1.14 4.26
C LEU A 62 7.11 -2.08 3.24
N GLN A 63 6.81 -1.88 1.95
CA GLN A 63 7.28 -2.73 0.86
C GLN A 63 7.37 -1.99 -0.47
N GLY A 64 8.37 -2.34 -1.30
CA GLY A 64 8.46 -1.90 -2.69
C GLY A 64 7.63 -2.80 -3.61
N VAL A 65 6.77 -2.20 -4.42
CA VAL A 65 5.84 -2.88 -5.34
C VAL A 65 6.38 -2.87 -6.78
N GLY A 66 7.09 -1.81 -7.16
CA GLY A 66 7.57 -1.63 -8.53
C GLY A 66 8.21 -0.28 -8.80
N PHE A 67 8.33 0.07 -10.07
CA PHE A 67 8.91 1.31 -10.58
C PHE A 67 8.03 1.93 -11.66
N TYR A 68 8.06 3.25 -11.75
CA TYR A 68 7.38 4.04 -12.76
C TYR A 68 8.34 5.08 -13.32
N ASP A 69 8.54 5.07 -14.63
CA ASP A 69 9.29 6.09 -15.36
C ASP A 69 8.31 6.94 -16.21
N PRO A 70 8.03 8.19 -15.81
CA PRO A 70 7.14 9.07 -16.55
C PRO A 70 7.74 9.55 -17.88
N LEU A 71 9.07 9.53 -18.04
CA LEU A 71 9.73 9.98 -19.27
C LEU A 71 9.66 8.88 -20.34
N ALA A 72 9.75 7.62 -19.92
CA ALA A 72 9.57 6.46 -20.79
C ALA A 72 8.11 5.99 -20.89
N GLY A 73 7.22 6.48 -20.02
CA GLY A 73 5.84 6.00 -19.91
C GLY A 73 5.73 4.55 -19.44
N SER A 74 6.75 4.03 -18.76
CA SER A 74 6.86 2.61 -18.42
C SER A 74 6.52 2.35 -16.96
N LEU A 75 5.84 1.23 -16.72
CA LEU A 75 5.42 0.77 -15.40
C LEU A 75 5.88 -0.67 -15.20
N PHE A 76 6.74 -0.88 -14.22
CA PHE A 76 7.30 -2.20 -13.91
C PHE A 76 6.88 -2.65 -12.52
N PHE A 77 6.15 -3.76 -12.43
CA PHE A 77 5.80 -4.38 -11.16
C PHE A 77 6.75 -5.53 -10.85
N SER A 78 7.31 -5.54 -9.64
CA SER A 78 8.32 -6.53 -9.25
C SER A 78 7.76 -7.96 -9.23
N TYR A 79 6.49 -8.13 -8.90
CA TYR A 79 5.82 -9.44 -8.87
C TYR A 79 5.67 -10.08 -10.25
N TYR A 80 5.39 -9.27 -11.28
CA TYR A 80 5.29 -9.77 -12.65
C TYR A 80 6.66 -10.15 -13.21
N PHE A 81 7.73 -9.46 -12.81
CA PHE A 81 9.09 -9.78 -13.26
C PHE A 81 9.52 -11.18 -12.80
N HIS A 82 9.25 -11.53 -11.54
CA HIS A 82 9.57 -12.87 -11.01
C HIS A 82 8.77 -13.97 -11.70
N MET A 83 7.49 -13.70 -12.03
CA MET A 83 6.62 -14.66 -12.73
C MET A 83 7.01 -14.85 -14.19
N LEU A 84 7.39 -13.77 -14.89
CA LEU A 84 7.84 -13.82 -16.29
C LEU A 84 9.25 -14.40 -16.41
N SER A 85 10.14 -14.17 -15.44
CA SER A 85 11.46 -14.82 -15.41
C SER A 85 11.39 -16.32 -15.07
N SER A 86 10.32 -16.75 -14.42
CA SER A 86 10.07 -18.17 -14.11
C SER A 86 9.32 -18.91 -15.22
N HIS A 87 8.89 -18.21 -16.28
CA HIS A 87 8.15 -18.81 -17.39
C HIS A 87 9.04 -19.37 -18.51
N GLU A 88 10.36 -19.42 -18.29
CA GLU A 88 11.32 -20.13 -19.16
C GLU A 88 11.46 -21.62 -18.78
N ASP A 89 10.86 -22.08 -17.68
CA ASP A 89 10.97 -23.48 -17.21
C ASP A 89 9.73 -24.35 -17.49
N PHE A 90 8.72 -23.81 -18.19
CA PHE A 90 7.54 -24.58 -18.64
C PHE A 90 7.52 -24.71 -20.17
N PHE A 91 8.64 -25.14 -20.73
CA PHE A 91 8.66 -25.88 -22.00
C PHE A 91 9.15 -27.30 -21.72
N PHE A 92 8.22 -28.18 -21.35
CA PHE A 92 8.30 -29.63 -21.59
C PHE A 92 6.89 -30.23 -21.62
#